data_AF-A0A8H4BLY0-F1
#
_entry.id   AF-A0A8H4BLY0-F1
#
_cell.length_a   1.000
_cell.length_b   1.000
_cell.length_c   1.000
_cell.angle_alpha   90.00
_cell.angle_beta   90.00
_cell.angle_gamma   90.00
#
_symmetry.space_group_name_H-M   'P 1'
#
loop_
_entity.id
_entity.type
_entity.pdbx_description
1 polymer ?
#
loop_
_entity_poly.entity_id
_entity_poly.type
_entity_poly.pdbx_seq_one_letter_code
_entity_poly.pdbx_strand_id
1 'polypeptide(L)'
;EKPLFEPQVIAAGVLLIIAGTYLLVYGFPMFRVTVAVIGFIFGGAVTWIGLQANEPTESYPNASDLYIGTCVAVAAVVAVLCVVLYKAGLYLLCG
;
A
#
# COMPACT_ATOMS: atom_id res chain seq x y z
N GLU A 1 15.53 -26.30 10.70
CA GLU A 1 14.33 -26.32 9.86
C GLU A 1 14.43 -25.24 8.78
N LYS A 2 14.00 -25.54 7.55
CA LYS A 2 13.79 -24.49 6.54
C LYS A 2 12.60 -23.64 7.00
N PRO A 3 12.69 -22.30 7.00
CA PRO A 3 11.58 -21.46 7.42
C PRO A 3 10.38 -21.73 6.50
N LEU A 4 9.20 -21.93 7.10
CA LEU A 4 7.95 -22.24 6.38
C LEU A 4 7.45 -21.06 5.54
N PHE A 5 7.95 -19.85 5.83
CA PHE A 5 7.64 -18.62 5.13
C PHE A 5 8.92 -17.89 4.77
N GLU A 6 8.95 -17.30 3.57
CA GLU A 6 10.03 -16.39 3.21
C GLU A 6 10.06 -15.18 4.16
N PRO A 7 11.25 -14.70 4.55
CA PRO A 7 11.40 -13.57 5.49
C PRO A 7 10.69 -12.30 5.00
N GLN A 8 10.51 -12.17 3.69
CA GLN A 8 9.82 -11.06 3.03
C GLN A 8 8.33 -11.01 3.40
N VAL A 9 7.67 -12.17 3.47
CA VAL A 9 6.24 -12.30 3.80
C VAL A 9 6.00 -11.93 5.26
N ILE A 10 6.91 -12.36 6.14
CA ILE A 10 6.87 -12.05 7.57
C ILE A 10 7.04 -10.53 7.77
N ALA A 11 8.00 -9.91 7.09
CA ALA A 11 8.24 -8.47 7.17
C ALA A 11 7.03 -7.66 6.67
N ALA A 12 6.43 -8.06 5.54
CA ALA A 12 5.24 -7.41 5.00
C ALA A 12 4.04 -7.51 5.95
N GLY A 13 3.82 -8.69 6.57
CA GLY A 13 2.76 -8.89 7.54
C GLY A 13 2.93 -8.03 8.79
N VAL A 14 4.14 -7.94 9.34
CA VAL A 14 4.44 -7.07 10.50
C VAL A 14 4.19 -5.60 10.17
N LEU A 15 4.63 -5.13 8.99
CA LEU A 15 4.38 -3.75 8.55
C LEU A 15 2.89 -3.45 8.42
N LEU A 16 2.10 -4.39 7.91
CA LEU A 16 0.65 -4.22 7.73
C LEU A 16 -0.09 -4.17 9.08
N ILE A 17 0.31 -4.98 10.06
CA ILE A 17 -0.24 -4.96 11.42
C ILE A 17 0.10 -3.63 12.12
N ILE A 18 1.33 -3.14 11.98
CA ILE A 18 1.74 -1.83 12.53
C ILE A 18 0.97 -0.70 11.87
N ALA A 19 0.81 -0.72 10.55
CA ALA A 19 0.04 0.29 9.81
C ALA A 19 -1.45 0.28 10.21
N GLY A 20 -2.04 -0.91 10.38
CA GLY A 20 -3.43 -1.07 10.81
C GLY A 20 -3.67 -0.58 12.23
N THR A 21 -2.79 -0.91 13.17
CA THR A 21 -2.87 -0.42 14.56
C THR A 21 -2.66 1.09 14.64
N TYR A 22 -1.76 1.65 13.83
CA TYR A 22 -1.57 3.10 13.72
C TYR A 22 -2.84 3.83 13.22
N LEU A 23 -3.49 3.29 12.19
CA LEU A 23 -4.75 3.82 11.65
C LEU A 23 -5.88 3.82 12.69
N LEU A 24 -5.95 2.77 13.52
CA LEU A 24 -7.00 2.57 14.52
C LEU A 24 -6.86 3.53 15.71
N VAL A 25 -5.63 3.84 16.14
CA VAL A 25 -5.35 4.72 17.28
C VAL A 25 -5.27 6.20 16.89
N TYR A 26 -4.71 6.53 15.72
CA TYR A 26 -4.41 7.91 15.33
C TYR A 26 -5.30 8.48 14.21
N GLY A 27 -6.37 7.77 13.84
CA GLY A 27 -7.33 8.14 12.79
C GLY A 27 -7.86 9.57 12.84
N PHE A 28 -8.22 10.06 14.04
CA PHE A 28 -8.80 11.40 14.25
C PHE A 28 -7.78 12.53 14.44
N PRO A 29 -6.73 12.40 15.29
CA PRO A 29 -5.79 13.50 15.52
C PRO A 29 -4.78 13.70 14.37
N MET A 30 -4.52 12.67 13.54
CA MET A 30 -3.50 12.74 12.49
C MET A 30 -4.04 12.34 11.11
N PHE A 31 -5.19 12.95 10.74
CA PHE A 31 -5.93 12.67 9.49
C PHE A 31 -5.07 12.69 8.21
N ARG A 32 -4.05 13.54 8.15
CA ARG A 32 -3.15 13.63 6.99
C ARG A 32 -2.33 12.36 6.78
N VAL A 33 -1.85 11.77 7.88
CA VAL A 33 -1.02 10.56 7.82
C VAL A 33 -1.90 9.36 7.55
N THR A 34 -3.10 9.30 8.14
CA THR A 34 -4.03 8.20 7.90
C THR A 34 -4.52 8.16 6.46
N VAL A 35 -4.80 9.32 5.83
CA VAL A 35 -5.11 9.39 4.39
C VAL A 35 -3.95 8.89 3.52
N ALA A 36 -2.71 9.22 3.86
CA ALA A 36 -1.53 8.72 3.15
C ALA A 36 -1.39 7.20 3.25
N VAL A 37 -1.55 6.64 4.46
CA VAL A 37 -1.46 5.19 4.71
C VAL A 37 -2.59 4.44 4.02
N ILE A 38 -3.82 4.97 4.03
CA ILE A 38 -4.95 4.38 3.29
C ILE A 38 -4.67 4.40 1.79
N GLY A 39 -4.18 5.52 1.25
CA GLY A 39 -3.78 5.61 -0.16
C GLY A 39 -2.69 4.61 -0.52
N PHE A 40 -1.72 4.40 0.37
CA PHE A 40 -0.67 3.39 0.20
C PHE A 40 -1.24 1.98 0.13
N ILE A 41 -2.06 1.60 1.11
CA ILE A 41 -2.68 0.26 1.17
C ILE A 41 -3.58 0.03 -0.04
N PHE A 42 -4.39 1.02 -0.40
CA PHE A 42 -5.31 0.93 -1.54
C PHE A 42 -4.55 0.81 -2.87
N GLY A 43 -3.56 1.67 -3.11
CA GLY A 43 -2.73 1.61 -4.31
C GLY A 43 -2.01 0.27 -4.44
N GLY A 44 -1.36 -0.19 -3.37
CA GLY A 44 -0.67 -1.48 -3.37
C GLY A 44 -1.60 -2.68 -3.59
N ALA A 45 -2.77 -2.71 -2.94
CA ALA A 45 -3.73 -3.79 -3.09
C ALA A 45 -4.33 -3.86 -4.51
N VAL A 46 -4.70 -2.71 -5.08
CA VAL A 46 -5.24 -2.67 -6.45
C VAL A 46 -4.18 -3.09 -7.48
N THR A 47 -2.93 -2.64 -7.30
CA THR A 47 -1.82 -3.06 -8.17
C THR A 47 -1.54 -4.57 -8.05
N TRP A 48 -1.59 -5.13 -6.85
CA TRP A 48 -1.43 -6.57 -6.65
C TRP A 48 -2.52 -7.38 -7.39
N ILE A 49 -3.79 -7.01 -7.17
CA ILE A 49 -4.93 -7.67 -7.82
C ILE A 49 -4.81 -7.54 -9.35
N GLY A 50 -4.41 -6.37 -9.84
CA GLY A 50 -4.22 -6.11 -11.27
C GLY A 50 -3.10 -6.97 -11.89
N LEU A 51 -1.96 -7.10 -11.22
CA LEU A 51 -0.88 -7.98 -11.70
C LEU A 51 -1.33 -9.44 -11.68
N GLN A 52 -1.98 -9.89 -10.61
CA GLN A 52 -2.45 -11.27 -10.47
C GLN A 52 -3.51 -11.64 -11.50
N ALA A 53 -4.37 -10.69 -11.90
CA ALA A 53 -5.38 -10.91 -12.93
C ALA A 53 -4.80 -10.95 -14.36
N ASN A 54 -3.62 -10.35 -14.59
CA ASN A 54 -2.99 -10.25 -15.91
C ASN A 54 -1.71 -11.08 -16.01
N GLU A 55 -1.50 -12.04 -15.10
CA GLU A 55 -0.30 -12.85 -15.10
C GLU A 55 -0.20 -13.70 -16.40
N PRO A 56 0.91 -13.63 -17.15
CA PRO A 56 1.11 -14.43 -18.35
C PRO A 56 1.27 -15.93 -18.03
N THR A 57 0.92 -16.79 -18.99
CA THR A 57 0.94 -18.25 -18.84
C THR A 57 2.34 -18.80 -18.55
N GLU A 58 3.38 -18.15 -19.06
CA GLU A 58 4.73 -18.23 -18.50
C GLU A 58 4.86 -17.12 -17.46
N SER A 59 4.89 -17.47 -16.16
CA SER A 59 5.07 -16.52 -15.05
C SER A 59 6.25 -15.57 -15.29
N TYR A 60 6.17 -14.38 -14.69
CA TYR A 60 7.22 -13.37 -14.83
C TYR A 60 8.61 -13.89 -14.39
N PRO A 61 9.69 -13.52 -15.12
CA PRO A 61 11.04 -13.72 -14.61
C PRO A 61 11.18 -12.95 -13.29
N ASN A 62 11.55 -13.65 -12.21
CA ASN A 62 11.60 -13.11 -10.85
C ASN A 62 10.27 -12.46 -10.39
N ALA A 63 9.16 -13.19 -10.56
CA ALA A 63 7.82 -12.72 -10.21
C ALA A 63 7.75 -12.07 -8.81
N SER A 64 8.27 -12.70 -7.77
CA SER A 64 8.22 -12.16 -6.40
C SER A 64 8.80 -10.74 -6.27
N ASP A 65 9.96 -10.49 -6.88
CA ASP A 65 10.61 -9.17 -6.84
C ASP A 65 9.85 -8.13 -7.66
N LEU A 66 9.31 -8.54 -8.81
CA LEU A 66 8.48 -7.68 -9.66
C LEU A 66 7.20 -7.26 -8.92
N TYR A 67 6.47 -8.21 -8.34
CA TYR A 67 5.22 -7.96 -7.62
C TYR A 67 5.44 -6.99 -6.45
N ILE A 68 6.46 -7.22 -5.62
CA ILE A 68 6.74 -6.36 -4.48
C ILE A 68 7.18 -4.97 -4.96
N GLY A 69 8.10 -4.90 -5.92
CA GLY A 69 8.62 -3.65 -6.45
C GLY A 69 7.53 -2.77 -7.06
N THR A 70 6.69 -3.34 -7.92
CA THR A 70 5.60 -2.59 -8.58
C THR A 70 4.53 -2.16 -7.58
N CYS A 71 4.15 -3.04 -6.65
CA CYS A 71 3.14 -2.69 -5.64
C CYS A 71 3.63 -1.56 -4.72
N VAL A 72 4.89 -1.60 -4.27
CA VAL A 72 5.45 -0.54 -3.40
C VAL A 72 5.59 0.79 -4.15
N ALA A 73 6.06 0.76 -5.40
CA ALA A 73 6.20 1.97 -6.21
C ALA A 73 4.85 2.65 -6.45
N VAL A 74 3.83 1.89 -6.86
CA VAL A 74 2.50 2.44 -7.12
C VAL A 74 1.83 2.89 -5.81
N ALA A 75 1.94 2.11 -4.73
CA ALA A 75 1.43 2.48 -3.41
C ALA A 75 2.01 3.81 -2.93
N ALA A 76 3.32 4.05 -3.12
CA ALA A 76 3.96 5.31 -2.75
C ALA A 76 3.40 6.50 -3.56
N VAL A 77 3.22 6.34 -4.88
CA VAL A 77 2.65 7.39 -5.75
C VAL A 77 1.21 7.71 -5.35
N VAL A 78 0.38 6.70 -5.12
CA VAL A 78 -1.03 6.88 -4.72
C VAL A 78 -1.12 7.53 -3.33
N ALA A 79 -0.25 7.16 -2.39
CA ALA A 79 -0.18 7.79 -1.08
C ALA A 79 0.09 9.30 -1.18
N VAL A 80 1.05 9.70 -2.02
CA VAL A 80 1.37 11.13 -2.26
C VAL A 80 0.19 11.85 -2.90
N LEU A 81 -0.44 11.25 -3.90
CA LEU A 81 -1.63 11.81 -4.56
C LEU A 81 -2.77 12.03 -3.56
N CYS A 82 -3.06 11.08 -2.69
CA CYS A 82 -4.11 11.21 -1.67
C CYS A 82 -3.83 12.38 -0.71
N VAL A 83 -2.58 12.64 -0.34
CA VAL A 83 -2.22 13.79 0.51
C VAL A 83 -2.41 15.12 -0.21
N VAL A 84 -2.10 15.19 -1.50
CA VAL A 84 -2.31 16.39 -2.33
C VAL A 84 -3.80 16.64 -2.53
N LEU A 85 -4.57 15.61 -2.89
CA LEU A 85 -6.01 15.68 -3.09
C LEU A 85 -6.75 16.01 -1.79
N TYR A 86 -6.28 15.56 -0.63
CA TYR A 86 -6.84 15.96 0.66
C TYR A 86 -6.78 17.47 0.86
N LYS A 87 -5.64 18.12 0.52
CA LYS A 87 -5.55 19.58 0.59
C LYS A 87 -6.54 20.24 -0.35
N ALA A 88 -6.64 19.78 -1.60
CA ALA A 88 -7.59 20.30 -2.58
C ALA A 88 -9.06 20.14 -2.13
N GLY A 89 -9.41 18.99 -1.56
CA GLY A 89 -10.76 18.72 -1.03
C GLY A 89 -11.13 19.63 0.14
N LEU A 90 -10.18 19.92 1.05
CA LEU A 90 -10.37 20.91 2.12
C LEU A 90 -10.63 22.31 1.57
N TYR A 91 -9.90 22.73 0.54
CA TYR A 91 -10.13 24.02 -0.12
C TYR A 91 -11.50 24.12 -0.79
N LEU A 92 -12.04 23.00 -1.30
CA LEU A 92 -13.37 22.95 -1.91
C LEU A 92 -14.52 22.84 -0.89
N LEU A 93 -14.28 22.24 0.27
CA LEU A 93 -15.29 22.08 1.33
C LEU A 93 -15.40 23.28 2.27
N CYS A 94 -14.31 24.02 2.45
CA CYS A 94 -14.22 25.13 3.39
C CYS A 94 -13.95 26.49 2.70
N GLY A 95 -13.97 26.50 1.36
CA GLY A 95 -13.88 27.70 0.53
C GLY A 95 -15.25 28.27 0.16
#